data_AF-A0A9Q0U746-F1
#
_entry.id   AF-A0A9Q0U746-F1
#
_cell.length_a   1.000
_cell.length_b   1.000
_cell.length_c   1.000
_cell.angle_alpha   90.00
_cell.angle_beta   90.00
_cell.angle_gamma   90.00
#
_symmetry.space_group_name_H-M   'P 1'
#
loop_
_entity.id
_entity.type
_entity.pdbx_description
1 polymer ?
#
loop_
_entity_poly.entity_id
_entity_poly.type
_entity_poly.pdbx_seq_one_letter_code
_entity_poly.pdbx_strand_id
1 'polypeptide(L)'
;REFLEYWMGNKLGRGRQVVDERYTRPQGLYVHKDVDHKKLRKLIIESKLAPCFPGDEDSCYDYEECPICFLYYPSLNRSRCCKKGICTECFLQMKNPNSTRPTQCPFCKTTNYAVEYKGVKSKEAKGFGADCKI
;
A
#
# COMPACT_ATOMS: atom_id res chain seq x y z
N ARG A 1 17.47 -6.33 -14.91
CA ARG A 1 17.83 -7.76 -14.95
C ARG A 1 17.86 -8.41 -13.55
N GLU A 2 17.82 -7.64 -12.46
CA GLU A 2 17.80 -8.17 -11.07
C GLU A 2 16.40 -8.36 -10.45
N PHE A 3 15.32 -7.89 -11.09
CA PHE A 3 13.96 -7.94 -10.54
C PHE A 3 13.22 -9.28 -10.75
N LEU A 4 13.72 -10.14 -11.65
CA LEU A 4 13.02 -11.38 -12.07
C LEU A 4 13.28 -12.59 -11.16
N GLU A 5 14.28 -12.56 -10.28
CA GLU A 5 14.65 -13.74 -9.48
C GLU A 5 13.81 -13.91 -8.20
N TYR A 6 13.06 -12.90 -7.75
CA TYR A 6 12.41 -12.94 -6.43
C TYR A 6 10.99 -13.56 -6.40
N TRP A 7 10.47 -14.05 -7.53
CA TRP A 7 9.11 -14.61 -7.60
C TRP A 7 9.07 -16.04 -8.17
N MET A 8 10.10 -16.83 -7.88
CA MET A 8 10.07 -18.28 -8.03
C MET A 8 10.46 -18.94 -6.71
N GLY A 9 9.44 -19.21 -5.89
CA GLY A 9 9.60 -19.89 -4.61
C GLY A 9 8.33 -20.64 -4.25
N ASN A 10 8.13 -21.80 -4.85
CA ASN A 10 7.12 -22.75 -4.39
C ASN A 10 7.70 -23.50 -3.18
N LYS A 11 7.15 -23.32 -1.96
CA LYS A 11 7.30 -24.27 -0.84
C LYS A 11 6.31 -23.97 0.29
N LEU A 12 5.65 -25.05 0.70
CA LEU A 12 4.66 -25.18 1.77
C LEU A 12 5.14 -24.55 3.09
N GLY A 13 4.35 -23.57 3.56
CA GLY A 13 4.53 -22.83 4.79
C GLY A 13 3.84 -21.48 4.62
N ARG A 14 3.16 -20.95 5.64
CA ARG A 14 2.70 -19.55 5.64
C ARG A 14 3.93 -18.64 5.67
N GLY A 15 4.65 -18.56 4.55
CA GLY A 15 5.86 -17.77 4.38
C GLY A 15 5.50 -16.30 4.50
N ARG A 16 6.15 -15.62 5.44
CA ARG A 16 6.04 -14.18 5.61
C ARG A 16 6.38 -13.53 4.27
N GLN A 17 5.46 -12.73 3.71
CA GLN A 17 5.71 -12.00 2.47
C GLN A 17 6.98 -11.17 2.68
N VAL A 18 8.03 -11.49 1.92
CA VAL A 18 9.27 -10.72 2.02
C VAL A 18 9.07 -9.45 1.22
N VAL A 19 8.90 -8.34 1.94
CA VAL A 19 8.82 -7.00 1.38
C VAL A 19 10.23 -6.42 1.39
N ASP A 20 10.68 -5.92 0.24
CA ASP A 20 11.96 -5.22 0.14
C ASP A 20 12.01 -4.03 1.11
N GLU A 21 13.14 -3.86 1.80
CA GLU A 21 13.33 -2.82 2.81
C GLU A 21 13.01 -1.43 2.24
N ARG A 22 13.29 -1.17 0.96
CA ARG A 22 13.03 0.12 0.31
C ARG A 22 11.56 0.51 0.32
N TYR A 23 10.65 -0.48 0.28
CA TYR A 23 9.20 -0.25 0.29
C TYR A 23 8.60 -0.22 1.70
N THR A 24 9.43 -0.27 2.75
CA THR A 24 8.99 -0.15 4.14
C THR A 24 9.06 1.28 4.68
N ARG A 25 9.48 2.23 3.83
CA ARG A 25 9.65 3.65 4.14
C ARG A 25 8.89 4.52 3.13
N PRO A 26 8.46 5.75 3.49
CA PRO A 26 7.82 6.65 2.54
C PRO A 26 8.74 6.96 1.34
N GLN A 27 8.16 7.11 0.14
CA GLN A 27 8.89 7.38 -1.10
C GLN A 27 9.02 8.88 -1.40
N GLY A 28 8.44 9.74 -0.55
CA GLY A 28 8.62 11.18 -0.63
C GLY A 28 7.49 11.91 -1.35
N LEU A 29 6.32 11.29 -1.50
CA LEU A 29 5.12 11.96 -2.04
C LEU A 29 4.70 13.13 -1.15
N TYR A 30 4.91 13.01 0.17
CA TYR A 30 4.72 14.08 1.14
C TYR A 30 5.91 14.17 2.11
N VAL A 31 6.10 15.35 2.68
CA VAL A 31 7.08 15.56 3.76
C VAL A 31 6.49 15.07 5.07
N HIS A 32 6.90 13.86 5.49
CA HIS A 32 6.46 13.24 6.73
C HIS A 32 7.44 13.52 7.88
N LYS A 33 7.22 14.57 8.67
CA LYS A 33 8.11 14.94 9.78
C LYS A 33 7.96 14.06 11.03
N ASP A 34 6.76 13.54 11.26
CA ASP A 34 6.39 12.92 12.55
C ASP A 34 6.00 11.43 12.43
N VAL A 35 6.33 10.78 11.30
CA VAL A 35 5.99 9.36 11.10
C VAL A 35 7.03 8.48 11.81
N ASP A 36 6.55 7.63 12.73
CA ASP A 36 7.37 6.57 13.32
C ASP A 36 7.69 5.48 12.27
N HIS A 37 8.87 5.56 11.67
CA HIS A 37 9.33 4.63 10.64
C HIS A 37 9.48 3.19 11.15
N LYS A 38 9.82 2.97 12.43
CA LYS A 38 9.95 1.60 12.99
C LYS A 38 8.58 0.94 13.06
N LYS A 39 7.58 1.70 13.52
CA LYS A 39 6.19 1.22 13.57
C LYS A 39 5.62 1.00 12.17
N LEU A 40 5.87 1.92 11.23
CA LEU A 40 5.45 1.76 9.83
C LEU A 40 6.01 0.47 9.22
N ARG A 41 7.33 0.27 9.32
CA ARG A 41 8.01 -0.93 8.84
C ARG A 41 7.42 -2.20 9.44
N LYS A 42 7.18 -2.22 10.77
CA LYS A 42 6.56 -3.36 11.44
C LYS A 42 5.17 -3.67 10.88
N LEU A 43 4.33 -2.65 10.66
CA LEU A 43 2.99 -2.83 10.12
C LEU A 43 3.00 -3.39 8.69
N ILE A 44 3.96 -2.97 7.86
CA ILE A 44 4.11 -3.47 6.49
C ILE A 44 4.58 -4.94 6.48
N ILE A 45 5.61 -5.27 7.27
CA ILE A 45 6.16 -6.63 7.38
C ILE A 45 5.14 -7.62 8.00
N GLU A 46 4.24 -7.12 8.85
CA GLU A 46 3.12 -7.90 9.40
C GLU A 46 1.88 -7.92 8.49
N SER A 47 1.96 -7.37 7.27
CA SER A 47 0.87 -7.27 6.30
C SER A 47 -0.38 -6.56 6.83
N LYS A 48 -0.21 -5.66 7.80
CA LYS A 48 -1.28 -4.80 8.34
C LYS A 48 -1.46 -3.52 7.53
N LEU A 49 -0.43 -3.13 6.79
CA LEU A 49 -0.44 -2.03 5.81
C LEU A 49 0.18 -2.51 4.50
N ALA A 50 -0.30 -1.94 3.39
CA ALA A 50 0.33 -2.10 2.08
C ALA A 50 1.75 -1.51 2.11
N PRO A 51 2.71 -2.09 1.37
CA PRO A 51 4.02 -1.47 1.17
C PRO A 51 3.92 -0.06 0.60
N CYS A 52 4.91 0.78 0.90
CA CYS A 52 5.06 2.11 0.30
C CYS A 52 5.67 1.98 -1.09
N PHE A 53 4.92 1.43 -2.04
CA PHE A 53 5.33 1.44 -3.44
C PHE A 53 5.35 2.88 -3.98
N PRO A 54 6.30 3.23 -4.88
CA PRO A 54 6.20 4.46 -5.64
C PRO A 54 4.94 4.40 -6.52
N GLY A 55 4.25 5.53 -6.64
CA GLY A 55 3.11 5.64 -7.55
C GLY A 55 3.57 5.82 -8.99
N ASP A 56 2.81 5.28 -9.92
CA ASP A 56 3.00 5.42 -11.36
C ASP A 56 1.90 6.31 -11.96
N GLU A 57 2.23 7.05 -13.02
CA GLU A 57 1.24 7.82 -13.79
C GLU A 57 0.51 6.91 -14.79
N ASP A 58 1.16 5.83 -15.22
CA ASP A 58 0.63 4.91 -16.22
C ASP A 58 -0.20 3.78 -15.57
N SER A 59 -1.34 3.47 -16.19
CA SER A 59 -2.20 2.36 -15.77
C SER A 59 -1.62 1.03 -16.24
N CYS A 60 -0.91 0.33 -15.37
CA CYS A 60 -0.53 -1.06 -15.60
C CYS A 60 -1.72 -2.02 -15.40
N TYR A 61 -1.72 -3.17 -16.10
CA TYR A 61 -2.85 -4.13 -16.13
C TYR A 61 -3.28 -4.71 -14.77
N ASP A 62 -2.51 -4.51 -13.70
CA ASP A 62 -2.80 -4.99 -12.35
C ASP A 62 -2.76 -3.91 -11.27
N TYR A 63 -2.53 -2.65 -11.64
CA TYR A 63 -2.43 -1.56 -10.67
C TYR A 63 -3.80 -0.96 -10.39
N GLU A 64 -3.97 -0.46 -9.17
CA GLU A 64 -5.16 0.27 -8.76
C GLU A 64 -4.82 1.74 -8.52
N GLU A 65 -5.69 2.62 -9.00
CA GLU A 65 -5.59 4.05 -8.80
C GLU A 65 -5.93 4.44 -7.36
N CYS A 66 -5.11 5.30 -6.75
CA CYS A 66 -5.46 5.94 -5.49
C CYS A 66 -6.25 7.23 -5.74
N PRO A 67 -7.51 7.34 -5.29
CA PRO A 67 -8.38 8.51 -5.55
C PRO A 67 -7.98 9.80 -4.80
N ILE A 68 -6.85 9.79 -4.09
CA ILE A 68 -6.33 10.95 -3.36
C ILE A 68 -5.18 11.61 -4.12
N CYS A 69 -4.26 10.81 -4.68
CA CYS A 69 -3.10 11.31 -5.42
C CYS A 69 -3.15 11.01 -6.92
N PHE A 70 -4.15 10.27 -7.40
CA PHE A 70 -4.36 9.91 -8.81
C PHE A 70 -3.19 9.13 -9.44
N LEU A 71 -2.41 8.43 -8.62
CA LEU A 71 -1.33 7.54 -9.07
C LEU A 71 -1.77 6.07 -8.95
N TYR A 72 -1.18 5.23 -9.78
CA TYR A 72 -1.40 3.79 -9.85
C TYR A 72 -0.41 3.03 -8.97
N TYR A 73 -0.89 2.02 -8.24
CA TYR A 73 -0.07 1.24 -7.33
C TYR A 73 -0.36 -0.27 -7.46
N PRO A 74 0.64 -1.15 -7.25
CA PRO A 74 0.43 -2.60 -7.23
C PRO A 74 -0.57 -3.08 -6.18
N SER A 75 -0.71 -2.34 -5.08
CA SER A 75 -1.71 -2.64 -4.05
C SER A 75 -2.04 -1.42 -3.21
N LEU A 76 -3.29 -1.32 -2.79
CA LEU A 76 -3.81 -0.26 -1.92
C LEU A 76 -4.34 -0.82 -0.61
N ASN A 77 -4.34 0.01 0.43
CA ASN A 77 -5.07 -0.27 1.66
C ASN A 77 -6.56 -0.06 1.44
N ARG A 78 -7.41 -0.79 2.15
CA ARG A 78 -8.88 -0.62 2.11
C ARG A 78 -9.36 0.08 3.37
N SER A 79 -10.12 1.16 3.22
CA SER A 79 -10.83 1.78 4.33
C SER A 79 -11.73 0.77 5.04
N ARG A 80 -11.66 0.66 6.37
CA ARG A 80 -12.48 -0.30 7.11
C ARG A 80 -13.98 -0.02 6.98
N CYS A 81 -14.36 1.26 6.94
CA CYS A 81 -15.75 1.73 6.90
C CYS A 81 -16.44 1.59 5.53
N CYS A 82 -15.76 1.95 4.42
CA CYS A 82 -16.39 2.01 3.09
C CYS A 82 -15.64 1.24 2.01
N LYS A 83 -14.57 0.52 2.37
CA LYS A 83 -13.76 -0.34 1.49
C LYS A 83 -13.10 0.36 0.29
N LYS A 84 -13.11 1.70 0.22
CA LYS A 84 -12.37 2.49 -0.77
C LYS A 84 -10.86 2.29 -0.62
N GLY A 85 -10.14 2.35 -1.74
CA GLY A 85 -8.68 2.18 -1.80
C GLY A 85 -7.93 3.46 -1.42
N ILE A 86 -6.79 3.32 -0.75
CA ILE A 86 -5.87 4.43 -0.45
C ILE A 86 -4.41 3.91 -0.40
N CYS A 87 -3.46 4.65 -0.99
CA CYS A 87 -2.05 4.30 -0.89
C CYS A 87 -1.52 4.56 0.52
N THR A 88 -0.37 3.99 0.87
CA THR A 88 0.16 4.09 2.24
C THR A 88 0.59 5.52 2.57
N GLU A 89 1.18 6.27 1.64
CA GLU A 89 1.59 7.66 1.90
C GLU A 89 0.41 8.61 2.07
N CYS A 90 -0.64 8.50 1.23
CA CYS A 90 -1.87 9.25 1.44
C CYS A 90 -2.54 8.90 2.78
N PHE A 91 -2.48 7.63 3.23
CA PHE A 91 -2.98 7.25 4.55
C PHE A 91 -2.15 7.87 5.69
N LEU A 92 -0.83 7.89 5.56
CA LEU A 92 0.06 8.53 6.55
C LEU A 92 -0.21 10.03 6.64
N GLN A 93 -0.47 10.69 5.51
CA GLN A 93 -0.78 12.12 5.45
C GLN A 93 -2.06 12.50 6.22
N MET A 94 -3.05 11.60 6.30
CA MET A 94 -4.31 11.86 7.00
C MET A 94 -4.16 11.86 8.53
N LYS A 95 -3.08 11.25 9.06
CA LYS A 95 -2.83 11.23 10.49
C LYS A 95 -2.16 12.52 10.91
N ASN A 96 -2.93 13.43 11.51
CA ASN A 96 -2.38 14.58 12.18
C ASN A 96 -1.97 14.17 13.62
N PRO A 97 -0.68 14.05 13.95
CA PRO A 97 -0.23 13.68 15.29
C PRO A 97 -0.56 14.73 16.34
N ASN A 98 -0.78 15.98 15.94
CA ASN A 98 -1.03 17.12 16.83
C ASN A 98 -2.52 17.38 17.05
N SER A 99 -3.42 16.56 16.48
CA SER A 99 -4.86 16.73 16.65
C SER A 99 -5.41 15.77 17.69
N THR A 100 -6.14 16.30 18.66
CA THR A 100 -6.96 15.51 19.60
C THR A 100 -8.24 14.98 18.96
N ARG A 101 -8.58 15.44 17.74
CA ARG A 101 -9.79 15.02 17.03
C ARG A 101 -9.52 13.71 16.28
N PRO A 102 -10.48 12.77 16.30
CA PRO A 102 -10.34 11.54 15.54
C PRO A 102 -10.32 11.83 14.03
N THR A 103 -9.34 11.27 13.32
CA THR A 103 -9.26 11.37 11.86
C THR A 103 -10.56 10.86 11.23
N GLN A 104 -11.12 11.63 10.30
CA GLN A 104 -12.30 11.23 9.53
C GLN A 104 -11.90 10.59 8.21
N CYS A 105 -12.71 9.64 7.73
CA CYS A 105 -12.50 9.01 6.44
C CYS A 105 -12.60 10.06 5.32
N PRO A 106 -11.62 10.16 4.40
CA PRO A 106 -11.68 11.15 3.33
C PRO A 106 -12.88 10.93 2.40
N PHE A 107 -13.35 9.67 2.30
CA PHE A 107 -14.39 9.24 1.36
C PHE A 107 -15.82 9.36 1.90
N CYS A 108 -16.08 8.86 3.11
CA CYS A 108 -17.43 8.78 3.68
C CYS A 108 -17.60 9.51 5.02
N LYS A 109 -16.57 10.25 5.45
CA LYS A 109 -16.55 11.09 6.66
C LYS A 109 -16.76 10.37 8.00
N THR A 110 -16.83 9.03 8.01
CA THR A 110 -16.83 8.23 9.24
C THR A 110 -15.64 8.58 10.13
N THR A 111 -15.88 8.79 11.43
CA THR A 111 -14.84 9.07 12.42
C THR A 111 -13.96 7.85 12.69
N ASN A 112 -12.83 8.04 13.37
CA ASN A 112 -11.87 6.96 13.70
C ASN A 112 -11.38 6.20 12.46
N TYR A 113 -10.98 6.95 11.43
CA TYR A 113 -10.56 6.39 10.16
C TYR A 113 -9.41 5.39 10.32
N ALA A 114 -9.64 4.18 9.82
CA ALA A 114 -8.69 3.08 9.84
C ALA A 114 -8.75 2.31 8.52
N VAL A 115 -7.64 1.66 8.19
CA VAL A 115 -7.50 0.85 6.98
C VAL A 115 -7.11 -0.58 7.33
N GLU A 116 -7.32 -1.49 6.38
CA GLU A 116 -6.86 -2.88 6.42
C GLU A 116 -6.14 -3.20 5.10
N TYR A 117 -5.09 -4.02 5.16
CA TYR A 117 -4.42 -4.56 3.98
C TYR A 117 -4.80 -6.03 3.79
N LYS A 118 -5.17 -6.40 2.57
CA LYS A 118 -5.62 -7.75 2.21
C LYS A 118 -4.63 -8.51 1.31
N GLY A 119 -3.43 -7.97 1.12
CA GLY A 119 -2.43 -8.53 0.20
C GLY A 119 -2.62 -8.10 -1.26
N VAL A 120 -1.63 -8.41 -2.09
CA VAL A 120 -1.73 -8.36 -3.55
C VAL A 120 -2.69 -9.45 -4.03
N LYS A 121 -3.55 -9.16 -5.02
CA LYS A 121 -4.39 -10.20 -5.62
C LYS A 121 -3.47 -11.19 -6.34
N SER A 122 -3.52 -12.46 -6.00
CA SER A 122 -2.76 -13.51 -6.68
C SER A 122 -3.15 -13.57 -8.16
N LYS A 123 -2.19 -13.83 -9.04
CA LYS A 123 -2.40 -13.98 -10.50
C LYS A 123 -3.37 -15.10 -10.89
N GLU A 124 -3.76 -15.97 -9.96
CA GLU A 124 -4.70 -17.08 -10.19
C GLU A 124 -6.13 -16.65 -10.50
N ALA A 125 -6.47 -15.36 -10.36
CA ALA A 125 -7.81 -14.85 -10.67
C ALA A 125 -7.96 -14.18 -12.04
N LYS A 126 -6.89 -13.87 -12.79
CA LYS A 126 -7.03 -13.09 -14.05
C LYS A 126 -6.00 -13.51 -15.10
N GLY A 127 -6.54 -13.85 -16.27
CA GLY A 127 -5.81 -14.37 -17.42
C GLY A 127 -4.63 -13.51 -17.87
N PHE A 128 -3.68 -14.19 -18.48
CA PHE A 128 -2.50 -13.64 -19.15
C PHE A 128 -2.78 -12.31 -19.87
N GLY A 129 -2.04 -11.27 -19.49
CA GLY A 129 -2.14 -9.94 -20.12
C GLY A 129 -0.93 -9.06 -19.81
N ALA A 130 0.09 -9.18 -20.66
CA ALA A 130 1.11 -8.20 -21.07
C ALA A 130 1.75 -7.25 -20.03
N ASP A 131 3.06 -7.48 -19.83
CA ASP A 131 4.15 -6.50 -19.84
C ASP A 131 3.81 -5.04 -19.52
N CYS A 132 3.92 -4.67 -18.24
CA CYS A 132 4.30 -3.30 -17.90
C CYS A 132 5.80 -3.21 -17.82
N LYS A 133 6.34 -2.21 -18.53
CA LYS A 133 7.76 -1.88 -18.56
C LYS A 133 8.31 -1.79 -17.13
N ILE A 134 9.37 -2.57 -16.89
CA ILE A 134 10.29 -2.44 -15.75
C ILE A 134 11.28 -1.33 -16.09
#